data_AF-A0A8H5BAP8-F1
#
_entry.id   AF-A0A8H5BAP8-F1
#
_cell.length_a   1.000
_cell.length_b   1.000
_cell.length_c   1.000
_cell.angle_alpha   90.00
_cell.angle_beta   90.00
_cell.angle_gamma   90.00
#
_symmetry.space_group_name_H-M   'P 1'
#
loop_
_entity.id
_entity.type
_entity.pdbx_description
1 polymer ?
#
loop_
_entity_poly.entity_id
_entity_poly.type
_entity_poly.pdbx_seq_one_letter_code
_entity_poly.pdbx_strand_id
1 'polypeptide(L)'
;MLRKIVRHVRSSPQRRKTWLQEAKQTTASALRMLPPGQQRWHLMLILDVKTRWSSTHQMLPLPIPHRQLIPTFAKDKELRKFELSESDWSSLKLVSEWLKAFRSATTEMSSTKRLMLSKTLAMFRGLQEKVRGIIAELLHGADPTLRRGLIDAHIKLSDYYYKFDESRYYTWAALLDPRISYEALVKDYRREPDLLDDIRTAKNNLATHFEENYASLESDNPTNENNTPPVIIDGSPQKINFLERYSSYSAAQTLPKDELDEYFRFTSHPSKMTVDPLEWWHARHDQFPNLYRLACDVLCIPG
;
A
#
# COMPACT_ATOMS: atom_id res chain seq x y z
N MET A 1 26.39 -15.40 -6.30
CA MET A 1 27.59 -15.79 -5.53
C MET A 1 27.41 -15.58 -4.02
N LEU A 2 27.01 -14.39 -3.58
CA LEU A 2 26.75 -14.04 -2.17
C LEU A 2 26.01 -15.10 -1.34
N ARG A 3 24.91 -15.66 -1.85
CA ARG A 3 24.14 -16.71 -1.16
C ARG A 3 24.98 -17.91 -0.71
N LYS A 4 25.96 -18.32 -1.52
CA LYS A 4 26.84 -19.45 -1.21
C LYS A 4 27.80 -19.11 -0.06
N ILE A 5 28.30 -17.87 -0.03
CA ILE A 5 29.12 -17.34 1.09
C ILE A 5 28.27 -17.35 2.38
N VAL A 6 27.06 -16.79 2.34
CA VAL A 6 26.16 -16.74 3.51
C VAL A 6 25.86 -18.16 4.02
N ARG A 7 25.59 -19.11 3.13
CA ARG A 7 25.39 -20.53 3.51
C ARG A 7 26.62 -21.12 4.19
N HIS A 8 27.81 -20.87 3.66
CA HIS A 8 29.05 -21.37 4.23
C HIS A 8 29.30 -20.82 5.64
N VAL A 9 29.15 -19.49 5.83
CA VAL A 9 29.28 -18.85 7.15
C VAL A 9 28.30 -19.46 8.15
N ARG A 10 27.09 -19.79 7.71
CA ARG A 10 26.02 -20.32 8.58
C ARG A 10 26.04 -21.83 8.76
N SER A 11 26.90 -22.58 8.07
CA SER A 11 26.84 -24.05 8.03
C SER A 11 27.30 -24.72 9.33
N SER A 12 28.08 -24.06 10.18
CA SER A 12 28.50 -24.61 11.48
C SER A 12 28.56 -23.54 12.58
N PRO A 13 28.40 -23.92 13.88
CA PRO A 13 28.54 -23.00 15.00
C PRO A 13 29.92 -22.33 15.05
N GLN A 14 30.99 -23.07 14.71
CA GLN A 14 32.35 -22.54 14.70
C GLN A 14 32.51 -21.39 13.70
N ARG A 15 32.05 -21.57 12.46
CA ARG A 15 32.11 -20.54 11.41
C ARG A 15 31.30 -19.30 11.77
N ARG A 16 30.12 -19.48 12.36
CA ARG A 16 29.31 -18.36 12.88
C ARG A 16 30.04 -17.58 13.97
N LYS A 17 30.75 -18.27 14.87
CA LYS A 17 31.52 -17.64 15.95
C LYS A 17 32.70 -16.84 15.39
N THR A 18 33.45 -17.41 14.44
CA THR A 18 34.56 -16.73 13.75
C THR A 18 34.07 -15.47 13.04
N TRP A 19 33.01 -15.59 12.24
CA TRP A 19 32.39 -14.44 11.56
C TRP A 19 31.98 -13.33 12.54
N LEU A 20 31.31 -13.69 13.65
CA LEU A 20 30.88 -12.71 14.64
C LEU A 20 32.05 -12.01 15.34
N GLN A 21 33.18 -12.69 15.54
CA GLN A 21 34.37 -12.08 16.12
C GLN A 21 34.97 -11.04 15.17
N GLU A 22 35.14 -11.39 13.90
CA GLU A 22 35.69 -10.47 12.91
C GLU A 22 34.73 -9.31 12.60
N ALA A 23 33.44 -9.58 12.44
CA ALA A 23 32.41 -8.54 12.22
C ALA A 23 32.33 -7.53 13.38
N LYS A 24 32.53 -7.98 14.62
CA LYS A 24 32.60 -7.05 15.77
C LYS A 24 33.81 -6.14 15.73
N GLN A 25 34.94 -6.61 15.20
CA GLN A 25 36.16 -5.82 15.10
C GLN A 25 36.06 -4.81 13.95
N THR A 26 35.59 -5.25 12.78
CA THR A 26 35.54 -4.42 11.56
C THR A 26 34.38 -3.43 11.56
N THR A 27 33.23 -3.78 12.14
CA THR A 27 32.00 -2.99 12.08
C THR A 27 31.73 -2.19 13.38
N ALA A 28 32.69 -2.15 14.31
CA ALA A 28 32.55 -1.51 15.63
C ALA A 28 32.11 -0.03 15.55
N SER A 29 32.64 0.71 14.58
CA SER A 29 32.30 2.13 14.34
C SER A 29 30.88 2.30 13.78
N ALA A 30 30.48 1.47 12.82
CA ALA A 30 29.14 1.50 12.22
C ALA A 30 28.04 0.98 13.18
N LEU A 31 28.36 0.06 14.09
CA LEU A 31 27.44 -0.44 15.11
C LEU A 31 27.14 0.56 16.22
N ARG A 32 28.08 1.48 16.51
CA ARG A 32 27.87 2.58 17.50
C ARG A 32 26.80 3.58 17.07
N MET A 33 26.50 3.65 15.77
CA MET A 33 25.46 4.51 15.20
C MET A 33 24.06 3.88 15.26
N LEU A 34 23.94 2.60 15.65
CA LEU A 34 22.66 1.89 15.71
C LEU A 34 22.09 1.83 17.13
N PRO A 35 20.75 1.91 17.29
CA PRO A 35 20.08 1.82 18.59
C PRO A 35 20.47 0.56 19.38
N PRO A 36 20.62 0.64 20.72
CA PRO A 36 20.87 -0.52 21.57
C PRO A 36 19.80 -1.60 21.36
N GLY A 37 20.22 -2.85 21.16
CA GLY A 37 19.33 -4.01 20.90
C GLY A 37 19.26 -4.46 19.44
N GLN A 38 19.40 -3.54 18.46
CA GLN A 38 19.44 -3.91 17.03
C GLN A 38 20.84 -4.30 16.53
N GLN A 39 21.89 -3.97 17.29
CA GLN A 39 23.30 -4.21 16.93
C GLN A 39 23.62 -5.68 16.64
N ARG A 40 23.04 -6.62 17.40
CA ARG A 40 23.23 -8.06 17.21
C ARG A 40 22.70 -8.58 15.88
N TRP A 41 21.62 -7.98 15.38
CA TRP A 41 20.93 -8.46 14.16
C TRP A 41 21.65 -7.99 12.89
N HIS A 42 22.46 -6.93 13.00
CA HIS A 42 23.28 -6.39 11.92
C HIS A 42 24.67 -7.03 11.82
N LEU A 43 25.06 -7.84 12.81
CA LEU A 43 26.35 -8.53 12.86
C LEU A 43 26.36 -9.87 12.10
N MET A 44 25.19 -10.50 11.91
CA MET A 44 25.09 -11.83 11.31
C MET A 44 24.39 -11.76 9.95
N LEU A 45 24.99 -12.40 8.94
CA LEU A 45 24.38 -12.53 7.62
C LEU A 45 23.08 -13.35 7.71
N ILE A 46 22.00 -12.85 7.10
CA ILE A 46 20.72 -13.57 6.97
C ILE A 46 20.75 -14.38 5.69
N LEU A 47 20.34 -15.65 5.75
CA LEU A 47 20.15 -16.46 4.55
C LEU A 47 18.73 -16.27 4.03
N ASP A 48 18.60 -16.06 2.72
CA ASP A 48 17.31 -16.04 2.03
C ASP A 48 16.57 -17.38 2.18
N VAL A 49 15.25 -17.32 2.27
CA VAL A 49 14.37 -18.50 2.39
C VAL A 49 13.38 -18.44 1.24
N LYS A 50 13.39 -19.49 0.40
CA LYS A 50 12.59 -19.54 -0.84
C LYS A 50 11.10 -19.28 -0.61
N THR A 51 10.55 -19.75 0.52
CA THR A 51 9.12 -19.65 0.86
C THR A 51 8.77 -18.41 1.68
N ARG A 52 9.76 -17.62 2.13
CA ARG A 52 9.51 -16.43 2.95
C ARG A 52 9.67 -15.17 2.11
N TRP A 53 8.56 -14.44 1.97
CA TRP A 53 8.54 -13.16 1.25
C TRP A 53 9.55 -12.18 1.85
N SER A 54 10.13 -11.34 1.00
CA SER A 54 11.15 -10.35 1.36
C SER A 54 12.47 -10.90 1.94
N SER A 55 12.67 -12.22 2.04
CA SER A 55 13.88 -12.78 2.65
C SER A 55 15.14 -12.50 1.83
N THR A 56 15.05 -12.48 0.50
CA THR A 56 16.14 -12.07 -0.39
C THR A 56 16.50 -10.61 -0.15
N HIS A 57 15.52 -9.71 -0.04
CA HIS A 57 15.79 -8.33 0.34
C HIS A 57 16.44 -8.26 1.72
N GLN A 58 16.04 -9.04 2.71
CA GLN A 58 16.67 -9.02 4.03
C GLN A 58 18.13 -9.49 4.01
N MET A 59 18.50 -10.37 3.08
CA MET A 59 19.88 -10.84 2.91
C MET A 59 20.80 -9.78 2.29
N LEU A 60 20.31 -8.87 1.45
CA LEU A 60 21.15 -8.01 0.59
C LEU A 60 21.76 -6.75 1.25
N PRO A 61 21.05 -5.98 2.11
CA PRO A 61 21.59 -4.81 2.79
C PRO A 61 22.67 -5.14 3.82
N LEU A 62 22.63 -6.34 4.41
CA LEU A 62 23.54 -6.76 5.49
C LEU A 62 25.00 -6.93 5.05
N PRO A 63 25.31 -7.55 3.89
CA PRO A 63 26.65 -7.62 3.34
C PRO A 63 27.33 -6.28 3.07
N ILE A 64 26.58 -5.18 2.87
CA ILE A 64 27.13 -3.89 2.43
C ILE A 64 28.03 -3.27 3.53
N PRO A 65 27.63 -3.20 4.82
CA PRO A 65 28.53 -2.87 5.92
C PRO A 65 29.73 -3.82 6.07
N HIS A 66 29.63 -5.04 5.56
CA HIS A 66 30.67 -6.08 5.64
C HIS A 66 31.47 -6.22 4.34
N ARG A 67 31.41 -5.23 3.44
CA ARG A 67 32.07 -5.26 2.12
C ARG A 67 33.58 -5.48 2.20
N GLN A 68 34.23 -5.02 3.27
CA GLN A 68 35.66 -5.24 3.52
C GLN A 68 35.95 -6.60 4.18
N LEU A 69 34.97 -7.17 4.88
CA LEU A 69 35.11 -8.44 5.61
C LEU A 69 34.86 -9.65 4.71
N ILE A 70 33.87 -9.57 3.82
CA ILE A 70 33.46 -10.68 2.94
C ILE A 70 34.62 -11.18 2.06
N PRO A 71 35.43 -10.31 1.42
CA PRO A 71 36.60 -10.75 0.66
C PRO A 71 37.65 -11.45 1.54
N THR A 72 37.88 -10.94 2.76
CA THR A 72 38.84 -11.52 3.71
C THR A 72 38.43 -12.92 4.14
N PHE A 73 37.13 -13.12 4.42
CA PHE A 73 36.57 -14.43 4.75
C PHE A 73 36.49 -15.38 3.53
N ALA A 74 36.34 -14.82 2.33
CA ALA A 74 36.33 -15.57 1.08
C ALA A 74 37.72 -16.08 0.64
N LYS A 75 38.81 -15.69 1.31
CA LYS A 75 40.17 -16.20 1.04
C LYS A 75 40.37 -17.67 1.43
N ASP A 76 39.44 -18.25 2.20
CA ASP A 76 39.36 -19.71 2.40
C ASP A 76 39.30 -20.43 1.03
N LYS A 77 40.04 -21.53 0.87
CA LYS A 77 40.17 -22.27 -0.41
C LYS A 77 38.80 -22.62 -1.01
N GLU A 78 37.82 -22.89 -0.16
CA GLU A 78 36.45 -23.25 -0.52
C GLU A 78 35.62 -22.08 -1.10
N LEU A 79 35.96 -20.83 -0.74
CA LEU A 79 35.15 -19.64 -1.02
C LEU A 79 35.74 -18.71 -2.08
N ARG A 80 37.03 -18.85 -2.44
CA ARG A 80 37.69 -18.02 -3.48
C ARG A 80 36.91 -17.97 -4.80
N LYS A 81 36.31 -19.08 -5.20
CA LYS A 81 35.48 -19.17 -6.42
C LYS A 81 34.18 -18.34 -6.38
N PHE A 82 33.85 -17.74 -5.23
CA PHE A 82 32.67 -16.91 -5.02
C PHE A 82 33.02 -15.48 -4.60
N GLU A 83 34.29 -15.08 -4.74
CA GLU A 83 34.72 -13.70 -4.50
C GLU A 83 33.89 -12.72 -5.35
N LEU A 84 33.44 -11.64 -4.71
CA LEU A 84 32.56 -10.66 -5.33
C LEU A 84 33.41 -9.54 -5.91
N SER A 85 33.26 -9.29 -7.21
CA SER A 85 33.89 -8.16 -7.89
C SER A 85 33.22 -6.84 -7.51
N GLU A 86 33.87 -5.72 -7.81
CA GLU A 86 33.27 -4.38 -7.65
C GLU A 86 31.99 -4.20 -8.48
N SER A 87 31.91 -4.87 -9.64
CA SER A 87 30.71 -4.93 -10.45
C SER A 87 29.58 -5.69 -9.72
N ASP A 88 29.89 -6.84 -9.09
CA ASP A 88 28.91 -7.59 -8.30
C ASP A 88 28.35 -6.78 -7.14
N TRP A 89 29.19 -6.01 -6.44
CA TRP A 89 28.75 -5.12 -5.37
C TRP A 89 27.81 -4.03 -5.86
N SER A 90 28.09 -3.47 -7.03
CA SER A 90 27.25 -2.46 -7.68
C SER A 90 25.88 -3.06 -8.07
N SER A 91 25.90 -4.26 -8.66
CA SER A 91 24.68 -5.02 -8.98
C SER A 91 23.88 -5.38 -7.73
N LEU A 92 24.53 -5.84 -6.65
CA LEU A 92 23.87 -6.16 -5.39
C LEU A 92 23.20 -4.93 -4.75
N LYS A 93 23.84 -3.75 -4.83
CA LYS A 93 23.25 -2.50 -4.35
C LYS A 93 22.01 -2.13 -5.16
N LEU A 94 22.10 -2.18 -6.48
CA LEU A 94 20.95 -1.95 -7.37
C LEU A 94 19.82 -2.95 -7.08
N VAL A 95 20.17 -4.22 -6.88
CA VAL A 95 19.22 -5.28 -6.55
C VAL A 95 18.62 -5.12 -5.14
N SER A 96 19.31 -4.47 -4.23
CA SER A 96 18.76 -4.14 -2.92
C SER A 96 17.74 -2.99 -3.01
N GLU A 97 18.03 -1.95 -3.79
CA GLU A 97 17.19 -0.75 -3.86
C GLU A 97 15.81 -1.03 -4.49
N TRP A 98 15.73 -1.78 -5.59
CA TRP A 98 14.43 -2.11 -6.18
C TRP A 98 13.61 -3.10 -5.32
N LEU A 99 14.25 -4.12 -4.73
CA LEU A 99 13.57 -5.07 -3.83
C LEU A 99 13.05 -4.38 -2.55
N LYS A 100 13.58 -3.21 -2.20
CA LYS A 100 13.08 -2.39 -1.09
C LYS A 100 11.67 -1.92 -1.34
N ALA A 101 11.32 -1.59 -2.58
CA ALA A 101 9.96 -1.21 -2.95
C ALA A 101 8.98 -2.37 -2.71
N PHE A 102 9.33 -3.57 -3.19
CA PHE A 102 8.55 -4.79 -2.96
C PHE A 102 8.42 -5.11 -1.47
N ARG A 103 9.51 -5.04 -0.71
CA ARG A 103 9.46 -5.26 0.74
C ARG A 103 8.54 -4.26 1.42
N SER A 104 8.60 -2.99 1.03
CA SER A 104 7.76 -1.94 1.61
C SER A 104 6.28 -2.24 1.35
N ALA A 105 5.92 -2.54 0.10
CA ALA A 105 4.57 -2.95 -0.27
C ALA A 105 4.11 -4.20 0.48
N THR A 106 4.93 -5.26 0.51
CA THR A 106 4.62 -6.48 1.27
C THR A 106 4.45 -6.21 2.76
N THR A 107 5.29 -5.37 3.35
CA THR A 107 5.20 -5.03 4.79
C THR A 107 3.92 -4.27 5.07
N GLU A 108 3.56 -3.30 4.21
CA GLU A 108 2.31 -2.56 4.33
C GLU A 108 1.11 -3.52 4.24
N MET A 109 1.05 -4.35 3.19
CA MET A 109 -0.01 -5.36 2.99
C MET A 109 -0.08 -6.40 4.13
N SER A 110 1.06 -6.77 4.72
CA SER A 110 1.10 -7.78 5.79
C SER A 110 0.83 -7.21 7.18
N SER A 111 0.85 -5.88 7.33
CA SER A 111 0.79 -5.22 8.64
C SER A 111 -0.64 -4.98 9.15
N THR A 112 -1.66 -5.15 8.31
CA THR A 112 -2.92 -4.43 8.49
C THR A 112 -4.07 -5.25 9.08
N LYS A 113 -4.68 -4.66 10.12
CA LYS A 113 -6.08 -4.84 10.55
C LYS A 113 -7.03 -3.87 9.80
N ARG A 114 -6.62 -3.33 8.64
CA ARG A 114 -7.25 -2.18 7.95
C ARG A 114 -7.49 -2.48 6.47
N LEU A 115 -8.32 -1.66 5.83
CA LEU A 115 -8.73 -1.70 4.41
C LEU A 115 -7.53 -1.95 3.49
N MET A 116 -7.54 -3.08 2.81
CA MET A 116 -6.47 -3.47 1.89
C MET A 116 -6.89 -3.30 0.43
N LEU A 117 -8.17 -3.51 0.11
CA LEU A 117 -8.62 -3.62 -1.27
C LEU A 117 -8.34 -2.36 -2.11
N SER A 118 -8.65 -1.17 -1.57
CA SER A 118 -8.39 0.12 -2.25
C SER A 118 -6.90 0.37 -2.47
N LYS A 119 -6.08 0.05 -1.47
CA LYS A 119 -4.63 0.24 -1.53
C LYS A 119 -3.95 -0.76 -2.45
N THR A 120 -4.47 -1.97 -2.59
CA THR A 120 -3.85 -3.02 -3.40
C THR A 120 -3.64 -2.57 -4.83
N LEU A 121 -4.66 -1.96 -5.46
CA LEU A 121 -4.55 -1.43 -6.82
C LEU A 121 -3.45 -0.37 -6.93
N ALA A 122 -3.47 0.62 -6.03
CA ALA A 122 -2.48 1.69 -5.99
C ALA A 122 -1.04 1.19 -5.73
N MET A 123 -0.88 0.19 -4.85
CA MET A 123 0.43 -0.42 -4.57
C MET A 123 1.00 -1.14 -5.79
N PHE A 124 0.19 -1.92 -6.50
CA PHE A 124 0.64 -2.61 -7.71
C PHE A 124 1.04 -1.60 -8.80
N ARG A 125 0.22 -0.58 -9.05
CA ARG A 125 0.56 0.50 -9.99
C ARG A 125 1.84 1.23 -9.58
N GLY A 126 1.96 1.60 -8.31
CA GLY A 126 3.17 2.24 -7.77
C GLY A 126 4.42 1.39 -7.94
N LEU A 127 4.32 0.06 -7.76
CA LEU A 127 5.40 -0.88 -8.02
C LEU A 127 5.76 -0.95 -9.51
N GLN A 128 4.77 -1.01 -10.41
CA GLN A 128 5.01 -1.02 -11.86
C GLN A 128 5.74 0.25 -12.30
N GLU A 129 5.28 1.43 -11.90
CA GLU A 129 5.97 2.69 -12.23
C GLU A 129 7.37 2.76 -11.63
N LYS A 130 7.55 2.28 -10.39
CA LYS A 130 8.87 2.25 -9.75
C LYS A 130 9.85 1.36 -10.52
N VAL A 131 9.43 0.16 -10.90
CA VAL A 131 10.25 -0.78 -11.68
C VAL A 131 10.52 -0.20 -13.07
N ARG A 132 9.53 0.39 -13.72
CA ARG A 132 9.68 1.05 -15.02
C ARG A 132 10.70 2.19 -14.97
N GLY A 133 10.63 3.03 -13.93
CA GLY A 133 11.62 4.09 -13.69
C GLY A 133 13.03 3.54 -13.54
N ILE A 134 13.20 2.47 -12.77
CA ILE A 134 14.51 1.80 -12.61
C ILE A 134 15.01 1.24 -13.95
N ILE A 135 14.14 0.65 -14.77
CA ILE A 135 14.49 0.16 -16.11
C ILE A 135 14.96 1.32 -17.01
N ALA A 136 14.28 2.47 -16.93
CA ALA A 136 14.61 3.66 -17.73
C ALA A 136 15.94 4.31 -17.32
N GLU A 137 16.25 4.33 -16.01
CA GLU A 137 17.51 4.85 -15.47
C GLU A 137 18.69 3.88 -15.66
N LEU A 138 18.42 2.61 -16.00
CA LEU A 138 19.44 1.60 -16.14
C LEU A 138 20.32 1.89 -17.37
N LEU A 139 21.57 2.29 -17.12
CA LEU A 139 22.59 2.57 -18.14
C LEU A 139 22.68 1.43 -19.18
N HIS A 140 22.92 1.78 -20.44
CA HIS A 140 23.04 0.81 -21.54
C HIS A 140 24.13 -0.25 -21.33
N GLY A 141 25.14 0.03 -20.49
CA GLY A 141 26.20 -0.91 -20.11
C GLY A 141 25.93 -1.78 -18.87
N ALA A 142 24.73 -1.71 -18.28
CA ALA A 142 24.39 -2.55 -17.13
C ALA A 142 24.27 -4.04 -17.50
N ASP A 143 24.49 -4.92 -16.52
CA ASP A 143 24.41 -6.37 -16.67
C ASP A 143 23.10 -6.79 -17.39
N PRO A 144 23.17 -7.45 -18.56
CA PRO A 144 22.00 -7.93 -19.30
C PRO A 144 21.07 -8.80 -18.46
N THR A 145 21.62 -9.57 -17.53
CA THR A 145 20.87 -10.45 -16.62
C THR A 145 20.00 -9.63 -15.68
N LEU A 146 20.53 -8.50 -15.19
CA LEU A 146 19.80 -7.60 -14.30
C LEU A 146 18.69 -6.88 -15.04
N ARG A 147 18.97 -6.41 -16.26
CA ARG A 147 17.94 -5.82 -17.14
C ARG A 147 16.82 -6.82 -17.41
N ARG A 148 17.16 -8.08 -17.71
CA ARG A 148 16.17 -9.14 -17.93
C ARG A 148 15.32 -9.37 -16.68
N GLY A 149 15.94 -9.51 -15.51
CA GLY A 149 15.21 -9.70 -14.25
C GLY A 149 14.25 -8.55 -13.92
N LEU A 150 14.62 -7.31 -14.26
CA LEU A 150 13.77 -6.12 -14.14
C LEU A 150 12.55 -6.18 -15.06
N ILE A 151 12.76 -6.54 -16.32
CA ILE A 151 11.69 -6.69 -17.31
C ILE A 151 10.75 -7.82 -16.88
N ASP A 152 11.29 -8.98 -16.50
CA ASP A 152 10.49 -10.13 -16.07
C ASP A 152 9.66 -9.80 -14.81
N ALA A 153 10.21 -9.02 -13.87
CA ALA A 153 9.47 -8.53 -12.71
C ALA A 153 8.35 -7.57 -13.09
N HIS A 154 8.59 -6.65 -14.03
CA HIS A 154 7.55 -5.75 -14.54
C HIS A 154 6.44 -6.51 -15.25
N ILE A 155 6.79 -7.45 -16.14
CA ILE A 155 5.82 -8.32 -16.82
C ILE A 155 5.00 -9.08 -15.79
N LYS A 156 5.66 -9.68 -14.79
CA LYS A 156 4.94 -10.44 -13.76
C LYS A 156 3.98 -9.58 -12.95
N LEU A 157 4.36 -8.35 -12.62
CA LEU A 157 3.46 -7.38 -11.99
C LEU A 157 2.26 -7.06 -12.88
N SER A 158 2.47 -6.86 -14.18
CA SER A 158 1.39 -6.67 -15.15
C SER A 158 0.45 -7.87 -15.24
N ASP A 159 0.98 -9.10 -15.31
CA ASP A 159 0.13 -10.31 -15.32
C ASP A 159 -0.78 -10.40 -14.09
N TYR A 160 -0.27 -10.03 -12.92
CA TYR A 160 -1.07 -10.02 -11.69
C TYR A 160 -2.03 -8.83 -11.63
N TYR A 161 -1.70 -7.72 -12.29
CA TYR A 161 -2.55 -6.55 -12.32
C TYR A 161 -3.89 -6.84 -13.03
N TYR A 162 -3.86 -7.57 -14.14
CA TYR A 162 -5.08 -7.97 -14.85
C TYR A 162 -5.99 -8.92 -14.05
N LYS A 163 -5.49 -9.51 -12.95
CA LYS A 163 -6.35 -10.30 -12.06
C LYS A 163 -7.31 -9.43 -11.24
N PHE A 164 -7.06 -8.14 -11.12
CA PHE A 164 -8.01 -7.23 -10.48
C PHE A 164 -9.30 -7.11 -11.28
N ASP A 165 -9.25 -7.36 -12.60
CA ASP A 165 -10.42 -7.36 -13.47
C ASP A 165 -11.37 -8.54 -13.18
N GLU A 166 -10.90 -9.58 -12.47
CA GLU A 166 -11.75 -10.69 -11.99
C GLU A 166 -12.81 -10.21 -10.98
N SER A 167 -12.59 -9.07 -10.32
CA SER A 167 -13.53 -8.52 -9.34
C SER A 167 -13.59 -7.00 -9.36
N ARG A 168 -14.77 -6.47 -9.74
CA ARG A 168 -15.07 -5.03 -9.74
C ARG A 168 -14.78 -4.31 -8.41
N TYR A 169 -14.78 -5.03 -7.29
CA TYR A 169 -14.60 -4.46 -5.97
C TYR A 169 -13.21 -3.85 -5.77
N TYR A 170 -12.16 -4.34 -6.44
CA TYR A 170 -10.83 -3.70 -6.37
C TYR A 170 -10.87 -2.27 -6.90
N THR A 171 -11.46 -2.10 -8.07
CA THR A 171 -11.58 -0.80 -8.73
C THR A 171 -12.58 0.10 -8.00
N TRP A 172 -13.70 -0.44 -7.51
CA TRP A 172 -14.66 0.31 -6.72
C TRP A 172 -14.09 0.78 -5.39
N ALA A 173 -13.35 -0.07 -4.67
CA ALA A 173 -12.67 0.31 -3.45
C ALA A 173 -11.66 1.44 -3.70
N ALA A 174 -10.93 1.39 -4.82
CA ALA A 174 -10.02 2.48 -5.19
C ALA A 174 -10.77 3.78 -5.48
N LEU A 175 -11.91 3.74 -6.20
CA LEU A 175 -12.73 4.92 -6.49
C LEU A 175 -13.37 5.54 -5.23
N LEU A 176 -13.75 4.70 -4.26
CA LEU A 176 -14.36 5.12 -2.99
C LEU A 176 -13.33 5.46 -1.89
N ASP A 177 -12.03 5.35 -2.18
CA ASP A 177 -10.99 5.77 -1.25
C ASP A 177 -10.69 7.26 -1.47
N PRO A 178 -10.99 8.15 -0.51
CA PRO A 178 -10.82 9.59 -0.68
C PRO A 178 -9.35 10.01 -0.85
N ARG A 179 -8.39 9.10 -0.59
CA ARG A 179 -6.96 9.33 -0.85
C ARG A 179 -6.58 9.08 -2.31
N ILE A 180 -7.43 8.40 -3.08
CA ILE A 180 -7.23 8.01 -4.47
C ILE A 180 -8.34 8.67 -5.30
N SER A 181 -8.08 9.87 -5.83
CA SER A 181 -9.09 10.55 -6.65
C SER A 181 -9.23 9.89 -8.03
N TYR A 182 -10.43 9.97 -8.60
CA TYR A 182 -10.70 9.51 -9.96
C TYR A 182 -9.78 10.19 -10.98
N GLU A 183 -9.51 11.48 -10.80
CA GLU A 183 -8.62 12.28 -11.65
C GLU A 183 -7.16 11.81 -11.54
N ALA A 184 -6.73 11.39 -10.36
CA ALA A 184 -5.40 10.79 -10.16
C ALA A 184 -5.29 9.47 -10.93
N LEU A 185 -6.31 8.61 -10.85
CA LEU A 185 -6.35 7.34 -11.60
C LEU A 185 -6.35 7.57 -13.12
N VAL A 186 -7.17 8.50 -13.62
CA VAL A 186 -7.19 8.88 -15.05
C VAL A 186 -5.82 9.42 -15.48
N LYS A 187 -5.16 10.22 -14.63
CA LYS A 187 -3.81 10.72 -14.92
C LYS A 187 -2.77 9.60 -14.95
N ASP A 188 -2.87 8.64 -14.05
CA ASP A 188 -1.96 7.49 -13.97
C ASP A 188 -2.12 6.58 -15.20
N TYR A 189 -3.34 6.37 -15.70
CA TYR A 189 -3.63 5.56 -16.88
C TYR A 189 -3.54 6.31 -18.21
N ARG A 190 -3.08 7.57 -18.23
CA ARG A 190 -3.03 8.42 -19.44
C ARG A 190 -2.31 7.81 -20.66
N ARG A 191 -1.46 6.80 -20.46
CA ARG A 191 -0.67 6.11 -21.50
C ARG A 191 -1.26 4.76 -21.91
N GLU A 192 -2.33 4.31 -21.26
CA GLU A 192 -2.95 3.00 -21.41
C GLU A 192 -4.45 3.20 -21.72
N PRO A 193 -4.82 3.36 -23.00
CA PRO A 193 -6.19 3.63 -23.40
C PRO A 193 -7.21 2.61 -22.87
N ASP A 194 -6.83 1.33 -22.85
CA ASP A 194 -7.70 0.25 -22.36
C ASP A 194 -8.03 0.46 -20.87
N LEU A 195 -7.03 0.73 -20.03
CA LEU A 195 -7.23 0.99 -18.60
C LEU A 195 -8.03 2.28 -18.34
N LEU A 196 -7.95 3.27 -19.24
CA LEU A 196 -8.78 4.47 -19.17
C LEU A 196 -10.25 4.16 -19.45
N ASP A 197 -10.52 3.27 -20.40
CA ASP A 197 -11.88 2.82 -20.69
C ASP A 197 -12.43 1.98 -19.55
N ASP A 198 -11.60 1.09 -18.99
CA ASP A 198 -11.95 0.25 -17.84
C ASP A 198 -12.31 1.08 -16.62
N ILE A 199 -11.53 2.12 -16.28
CA ILE A 199 -11.82 2.96 -15.11
C ILE A 199 -13.09 3.82 -15.31
N ARG A 200 -13.35 4.26 -16.54
CA ARG A 200 -14.59 4.99 -16.90
C ARG A 200 -15.80 4.07 -16.78
N THR A 201 -15.69 2.87 -17.34
CA THR A 201 -16.72 1.83 -17.25
C THR A 201 -16.97 1.44 -15.81
N ALA A 202 -15.92 1.26 -15.00
CA ALA A 202 -16.04 0.96 -13.57
C ALA A 202 -16.74 2.08 -12.80
N LYS A 203 -16.46 3.36 -13.11
CA LYS A 203 -17.15 4.51 -12.52
C LYS A 203 -18.64 4.51 -12.86
N ASN A 204 -19.00 4.27 -14.12
CA ASN A 204 -20.40 4.18 -14.55
C ASN A 204 -21.11 3.00 -13.87
N ASN A 205 -20.49 1.83 -13.83
CA ASN A 205 -21.04 0.64 -13.18
C ASN A 205 -21.22 0.84 -11.67
N LEU A 206 -20.30 1.58 -11.02
CA LEU A 206 -20.44 1.96 -9.62
C LEU A 206 -21.65 2.87 -9.40
N ALA A 207 -21.84 3.86 -10.28
CA ALA A 207 -23.00 4.76 -10.23
C ALA A 207 -24.32 3.99 -10.40
N THR A 208 -24.41 3.10 -11.40
CA THR A 208 -25.58 2.23 -11.60
C THR A 208 -25.84 1.36 -10.36
N HIS A 209 -24.80 0.74 -9.79
CA HIS A 209 -24.94 -0.07 -8.59
C HIS A 209 -25.43 0.74 -7.38
N PHE A 210 -24.91 1.96 -7.20
CA PHE A 210 -25.34 2.88 -6.16
C PHE A 210 -26.82 3.26 -6.32
N GLU A 211 -27.23 3.64 -7.53
CA GLU A 211 -28.63 4.00 -7.83
C GLU A 211 -29.61 2.86 -7.56
N GLU A 212 -29.27 1.65 -8.00
CA GLU A 212 -30.13 0.47 -7.89
C GLU A 212 -30.27 -0.05 -6.44
N ASN A 213 -29.22 0.07 -5.62
CA ASN A 213 -29.12 -0.64 -4.35
C ASN A 213 -29.09 0.27 -3.10
N TYR A 214 -28.73 1.55 -3.25
CA TYR A 214 -28.52 2.46 -2.10
C TYR A 214 -29.28 3.78 -2.22
N ALA A 215 -29.43 4.36 -3.41
CA ALA A 215 -30.02 5.69 -3.59
C ALA A 215 -31.51 5.78 -3.20
N SER A 216 -32.22 4.64 -3.12
CA SER A 216 -33.64 4.57 -2.75
C SER A 216 -33.88 4.06 -1.32
N LEU A 217 -32.81 3.82 -0.55
CA LEU A 217 -32.92 3.44 0.86
C LEU A 217 -33.23 4.70 1.67
N GLU A 218 -34.45 5.22 1.56
CA GLU A 218 -34.93 6.22 2.52
C GLU A 218 -34.73 5.68 3.93
N SER A 219 -34.21 6.54 4.81
CA SER A 219 -33.96 6.26 6.22
C SER A 219 -35.10 5.46 6.85
N ASP A 220 -34.83 4.23 7.29
CA ASP A 220 -35.59 3.57 8.34
C ASP A 220 -35.45 4.43 9.61
N ASN A 221 -36.21 5.52 9.69
CA ASN A 221 -36.45 6.19 10.95
C ASN A 221 -37.27 5.20 11.80
N PRO A 222 -36.78 4.78 12.97
CA PRO A 222 -37.62 4.01 13.88
C PRO A 222 -38.80 4.92 14.24
N THR A 223 -40.00 4.55 13.79
CA THR A 223 -41.26 5.11 14.26
C THR A 223 -41.33 4.86 15.76
N ASN A 224 -40.90 5.84 16.55
CA ASN A 224 -41.18 5.91 17.97
C ASN A 224 -42.68 6.20 18.13
N GLU A 225 -43.49 5.15 18.10
CA GLU A 225 -44.83 5.15 18.69
C GLU A 225 -44.68 5.29 20.21
N ASN A 226 -44.54 6.52 20.70
CA ASN A 226 -44.83 6.85 22.08
C ASN A 226 -45.96 7.87 22.12
N ASN A 227 -47.18 7.38 21.87
CA ASN A 227 -48.42 8.08 22.22
C ASN A 227 -48.52 8.19 23.74
N THR A 228 -47.95 9.25 24.30
CA THR A 228 -48.28 9.69 25.67
C THR A 228 -48.92 11.07 25.56
N PRO A 229 -50.16 11.26 26.05
CA PRO A 229 -50.80 12.58 25.99
C PRO A 229 -50.02 13.58 26.86
N PRO A 230 -49.85 14.84 26.42
CA PRO A 230 -49.07 15.80 27.17
C PRO A 230 -49.84 16.22 28.43
N VAL A 231 -49.22 16.00 29.59
CA VAL A 231 -49.61 16.64 30.84
C VAL A 231 -49.24 18.12 30.71
N ILE A 232 -50.25 18.99 30.70
CA ILE A 232 -50.09 20.44 30.69
C ILE A 232 -49.57 20.85 32.07
N ILE A 233 -48.27 21.12 32.18
CA ILE A 233 -47.70 21.86 33.31
C ILE A 233 -47.44 23.28 32.81
N ASP A 234 -48.21 24.19 33.37
CA ASP A 234 -48.20 25.62 33.18
C ASP A 234 -46.85 26.24 33.61
N GLY A 235 -46.35 27.22 32.84
CA GLY A 235 -45.32 28.14 33.34
C GLY A 235 -43.91 28.13 32.71
N SER A 236 -43.72 27.78 31.44
CA SER A 236 -42.44 28.08 30.75
C SER A 236 -42.69 28.65 29.35
N PRO A 237 -42.06 29.79 28.95
CA PRO A 237 -42.25 30.33 27.62
C PRO A 237 -41.72 29.33 26.60
N GLN A 238 -42.62 28.80 25.76
CA GLN A 238 -42.28 27.92 24.65
C GLN A 238 -41.24 28.65 23.79
N LYS A 239 -40.04 28.08 23.68
CA LYS A 239 -39.02 28.56 22.74
C LYS A 239 -39.55 28.33 21.33
N ILE A 240 -40.18 29.35 20.77
CA ILE A 240 -40.57 29.38 19.36
C ILE A 240 -39.26 29.38 18.55
N ASN A 241 -39.00 28.28 17.85
CA ASN A 241 -37.86 28.21 16.94
C ASN A 241 -38.22 28.95 15.65
N PHE A 242 -38.00 30.27 15.61
CA PHE A 242 -38.25 31.11 14.44
C PHE A 242 -37.50 30.66 13.16
N LEU A 243 -36.50 29.77 13.30
CA LEU A 243 -35.74 29.22 12.18
C LEU A 243 -36.37 27.95 11.58
N GLU A 244 -37.41 27.37 12.20
CA GLU A 244 -38.08 26.14 11.75
C GLU A 244 -38.64 26.27 10.33
N ARG A 245 -39.09 27.47 9.94
CA ARG A 245 -39.53 27.79 8.57
C ARG A 245 -38.42 27.66 7.53
N TYR A 246 -37.15 27.83 7.94
CA TYR A 246 -36.00 27.70 7.06
C TYR A 246 -35.39 26.29 7.09
N SER A 247 -35.60 25.53 8.18
CA SER A 247 -35.16 24.13 8.32
C SER A 247 -35.90 23.18 7.35
N SER A 248 -37.17 23.46 7.05
CA SER A 248 -37.94 22.71 6.05
C SER A 248 -37.49 22.95 4.61
N TYR A 249 -36.79 24.07 4.34
CA TYR A 249 -36.17 24.33 3.04
C TYR A 249 -34.85 23.59 2.82
N SER A 250 -34.07 23.33 3.89
CA SER A 250 -32.82 22.55 3.78
C SER A 250 -33.05 21.05 3.71
N ALA A 251 -34.10 20.53 4.36
CA ALA A 251 -34.43 19.11 4.34
C ALA A 251 -34.92 18.60 2.97
N ALA A 252 -35.37 19.50 2.09
CA ALA A 252 -35.93 19.16 0.78
C ALA A 252 -34.88 19.06 -0.36
N GLN A 253 -33.56 19.13 -0.07
CA GLN A 253 -32.58 19.44 -1.12
C GLN A 253 -31.28 18.61 -1.15
N THR A 254 -31.26 17.40 -0.63
CA THR A 254 -30.21 16.43 -0.99
C THR A 254 -30.86 15.27 -1.73
N LEU A 255 -31.02 15.43 -3.04
CA LEU A 255 -31.44 14.34 -3.91
C LEU A 255 -30.37 13.24 -3.86
N PRO A 256 -30.72 11.97 -3.55
CA PRO A 256 -29.77 10.86 -3.46
C PRO A 256 -28.92 10.61 -4.72
N LYS A 257 -29.32 11.17 -5.87
CA LYS A 257 -28.56 11.10 -7.13
C LYS A 257 -27.30 11.97 -7.15
N ASP A 258 -27.17 12.97 -6.28
CA ASP A 258 -26.02 13.89 -6.29
C ASP A 258 -24.88 13.46 -5.35
N GLU A 259 -25.09 12.49 -4.43
CA GLU A 259 -24.05 12.12 -3.44
C GLU A 259 -22.75 11.63 -4.09
N LEU A 260 -22.85 10.76 -5.10
CA LEU A 260 -21.68 10.18 -5.76
C LEU A 260 -20.95 11.20 -6.64
N ASP A 261 -21.69 12.05 -7.36
CA ASP A 261 -21.12 13.11 -8.18
C ASP A 261 -20.50 14.22 -7.32
N GLU A 262 -21.15 14.60 -6.22
CA GLU A 262 -20.62 15.52 -5.22
C GLU A 262 -19.34 14.94 -4.59
N TYR A 263 -19.33 13.66 -4.20
CA TYR A 263 -18.13 12.99 -3.68
C TYR A 263 -16.96 13.06 -4.67
N PHE A 264 -17.19 12.75 -5.95
CA PHE A 264 -16.13 12.82 -6.95
C PHE A 264 -15.63 14.25 -7.12
N ARG A 265 -16.51 15.25 -7.21
CA ARG A 265 -16.11 16.67 -7.27
C ARG A 265 -15.32 17.12 -6.04
N PHE A 266 -15.72 16.66 -4.85
CA PHE A 266 -15.07 16.99 -3.59
C PHE A 266 -13.64 16.42 -3.55
N THR A 267 -13.48 15.17 -3.97
CA THR A 267 -12.19 14.46 -3.97
C THR A 267 -11.31 14.78 -5.17
N SER A 268 -11.80 15.50 -6.19
CA SER A 268 -11.00 15.93 -7.35
C SER A 268 -9.78 16.76 -6.98
N HIS A 269 -9.78 17.40 -5.81
CA HIS A 269 -8.66 18.19 -5.33
C HIS A 269 -7.75 17.34 -4.45
N PRO A 270 -6.51 17.03 -4.89
CA PRO A 270 -5.59 16.18 -4.14
C PRO A 270 -5.07 16.94 -2.91
N SER A 271 -5.83 16.90 -1.82
CA SER A 271 -5.31 17.16 -0.49
C SER A 271 -4.51 15.93 -0.05
N LYS A 272 -3.38 16.10 0.64
CA LYS A 272 -2.62 14.99 1.22
C LYS A 272 -3.44 14.39 2.37
N MET A 273 -4.40 13.54 2.02
CA MET A 273 -5.30 12.88 2.95
C MET A 273 -4.53 11.75 3.64
N THR A 274 -4.19 11.93 4.92
CA THR A 274 -3.52 10.90 5.73
C THR A 274 -4.48 10.14 6.64
N VAL A 275 -5.76 10.50 6.62
CA VAL A 275 -6.83 9.91 7.44
C VAL A 275 -7.22 8.53 6.89
N ASP A 276 -7.64 7.63 7.78
CA ASP A 276 -8.20 6.33 7.38
C ASP A 276 -9.49 6.54 6.55
N PRO A 277 -9.69 5.84 5.42
CA PRO A 277 -10.89 6.04 4.60
C PRO A 277 -12.19 5.83 5.36
N LEU A 278 -12.28 4.84 6.24
CA LEU A 278 -13.51 4.62 7.01
C LEU A 278 -13.75 5.75 8.01
N GLU A 279 -12.70 6.27 8.66
CA GLU A 279 -12.81 7.43 9.54
C GLU A 279 -13.27 8.67 8.75
N TRP A 280 -12.77 8.84 7.53
CA TRP A 280 -13.19 9.94 6.65
C TRP A 280 -14.66 9.84 6.26
N TRP A 281 -15.08 8.65 5.86
CA TRP A 281 -16.46 8.32 5.51
C TRP A 281 -17.39 8.50 6.72
N HIS A 282 -16.98 8.02 7.89
CA HIS A 282 -17.75 8.16 9.12
C HIS A 282 -17.93 9.63 9.53
N ALA A 283 -16.88 10.44 9.40
CA ALA A 283 -16.97 11.88 9.68
C ALA A 283 -17.89 12.64 8.71
N ARG A 284 -18.32 12.02 7.60
CA ARG A 284 -19.16 12.62 6.55
C ARG A 284 -20.43 11.83 6.27
N HIS A 285 -20.81 10.91 7.14
CA HIS A 285 -22.01 10.11 6.95
C HIS A 285 -23.28 10.98 6.90
N ASP A 286 -23.31 12.12 7.59
CA ASP A 286 -24.41 13.08 7.48
C ASP A 286 -24.47 13.77 6.10
N GLN A 287 -23.32 13.96 5.45
CA GLN A 287 -23.21 14.58 4.12
C GLN A 287 -23.50 13.57 2.99
N PHE A 288 -23.07 12.32 3.18
CA PHE A 288 -23.17 11.24 2.20
C PHE A 288 -23.81 9.99 2.82
N PRO A 289 -25.08 10.04 3.27
CA PRO A 289 -25.66 8.97 4.09
C PRO A 289 -25.78 7.63 3.35
N ASN A 290 -26.17 7.64 2.08
CA ASN A 290 -26.32 6.41 1.31
C ASN A 290 -24.98 5.92 0.78
N LEU A 291 -24.15 6.84 0.30
CA LEU A 291 -22.84 6.51 -0.24
C LEU A 291 -21.88 6.03 0.86
N TYR A 292 -22.04 6.52 2.09
CA TYR A 292 -21.35 6.00 3.27
C TYR A 292 -21.58 4.50 3.47
N ARG A 293 -22.81 4.02 3.29
CA ARG A 293 -23.15 2.59 3.43
C ARG A 293 -22.44 1.75 2.38
N LEU A 294 -22.51 2.17 1.11
CA LEU A 294 -21.79 1.52 0.02
C LEU A 294 -20.26 1.52 0.26
N ALA A 295 -19.71 2.65 0.71
CA ALA A 295 -18.30 2.76 1.03
C ALA A 295 -17.89 1.80 2.16
N CYS A 296 -18.71 1.63 3.19
CA CYS A 296 -18.46 0.64 4.25
C CYS A 296 -18.46 -0.78 3.69
N ASP A 297 -19.46 -1.15 2.89
CA ASP A 297 -19.61 -2.51 2.35
C ASP A 297 -18.45 -2.88 1.42
N VAL A 298 -17.98 -1.94 0.60
CA VAL A 298 -16.89 -2.18 -0.35
C VAL A 298 -15.53 -2.10 0.33
N LEU A 299 -15.27 -1.09 1.17
CA LEU A 299 -13.95 -0.88 1.74
C LEU A 299 -13.62 -1.88 2.85
N CYS A 300 -14.62 -2.41 3.58
CA CYS A 300 -14.41 -3.40 4.63
C CYS A 300 -14.02 -4.79 4.10
N ILE A 301 -14.05 -5.01 2.78
CA ILE A 301 -13.58 -6.26 2.17
C ILE A 301 -12.07 -6.43 2.46
N PRO A 302 -11.66 -7.52 3.12
CA PRO A 302 -10.24 -7.82 3.32
C PRO A 302 -9.58 -8.09 1.95
N GLY A 303 -8.39 -7.53 1.75
CA GLY A 303 -7.61 -7.67 0.51
C GLY A 303 -6.49 -8.69 0.60
#